data_AF-A0AAV4B9A8-F1
#
_entry.id   AF-A0AAV4B9A8-F1
#
_cell.length_a   1.000
_cell.length_b   1.000
_cell.length_c   1.000
_cell.angle_alpha   90.00
_cell.angle_beta   90.00
_cell.angle_gamma   90.00
#
_symmetry.space_group_name_H-M   'P 1'
#
loop_
_entity.id
_entity.type
_entity.pdbx_description
1 polymer ?
#
loop_
_entity_poly.entity_id
_entity_poly.type
_entity_poly.pdbx_seq_one_letter_code
_entity_poly.pdbx_strand_id
1 'polypeptide(L)'
;MVHFFAYVVVTAFITLTAAQLECPGGFSLFESYCYFIGKAGYDFYESRDECDKRHSDLVTISSTEEREFLKSLLKDDAAKGVWIRADRVGRDRPIPLRLGLNKGLSPDVKCETLSKRRDWEREKKDCDVSNGMKFVCKTRSFARTCTRRTCFTLLPGRYYQSIGQMTCEDLGGSLASIRSKRESKVVKEYLDQVSRLENPTYQQRPDKNNRYKLLTTLP
;
A
#
# COMPACT_ATOMS: atom_id res chain seq x y z
N MET A 1 -40.53 -13.61 -26.45
CA MET A 1 -39.37 -12.88 -27.01
C MET A 1 -38.85 -11.72 -26.15
N VAL A 2 -39.61 -11.18 -25.18
CA VAL A 2 -39.18 -10.01 -24.38
C VAL A 2 -38.24 -10.37 -23.21
N HIS A 3 -38.41 -11.56 -22.62
CA HIS A 3 -37.57 -12.04 -21.50
C HIS A 3 -36.10 -12.27 -21.87
N PHE A 4 -35.84 -12.70 -23.11
CA PHE A 4 -34.48 -12.99 -23.56
C PHE A 4 -33.65 -11.70 -23.73
N PHE A 5 -34.27 -10.65 -24.29
CA PHE A 5 -33.64 -9.33 -24.40
C PHE A 5 -33.36 -8.69 -23.02
N ALA A 6 -34.30 -8.81 -22.07
CA ALA A 6 -34.08 -8.31 -20.71
C ALA A 6 -32.94 -9.05 -19.99
N TYR A 7 -32.84 -10.37 -20.15
CA TYR A 7 -31.77 -11.17 -19.54
C TYR A 7 -30.38 -10.85 -20.12
N VAL A 8 -30.30 -10.65 -21.44
CA VAL A 8 -29.06 -10.21 -22.12
C VAL A 8 -28.66 -8.80 -21.69
N VAL A 9 -29.62 -7.89 -21.52
CA VAL A 9 -29.34 -6.51 -21.04
C VAL A 9 -28.90 -6.53 -19.57
N VAL A 10 -29.57 -7.28 -18.69
CA VAL A 10 -29.21 -7.40 -17.26
C VAL A 10 -27.83 -8.04 -17.08
N THR A 11 -27.49 -9.07 -17.86
CA THR A 11 -26.14 -9.68 -17.82
C THR A 11 -25.07 -8.77 -18.44
N ALA A 12 -25.37 -8.04 -19.51
CA ALA A 12 -24.45 -7.07 -20.10
C ALA A 12 -24.17 -5.88 -19.17
N PHE A 13 -25.16 -5.40 -18.41
CA PHE A 13 -24.98 -4.34 -17.40
C PHE A 13 -24.27 -4.83 -16.12
N ILE A 14 -24.36 -6.11 -15.78
CA ILE A 14 -23.63 -6.71 -14.63
C ILE A 14 -22.16 -6.96 -14.96
N THR A 15 -21.73 -6.87 -16.22
CA THR A 15 -20.30 -6.73 -16.55
C THR A 15 -19.77 -5.31 -16.30
N LEU A 16 -20.22 -4.66 -15.23
CA LEU A 16 -19.42 -3.63 -14.59
C LEU A 16 -18.14 -4.33 -14.14
N THR A 17 -17.09 -4.28 -14.95
CA THR A 17 -15.79 -4.83 -14.59
C THR A 17 -15.39 -4.16 -13.29
N ALA A 18 -15.54 -4.88 -12.17
CA ALA A 18 -14.93 -4.47 -10.93
C ALA A 18 -13.46 -4.23 -11.28
N ALA A 19 -12.98 -3.00 -11.08
CA ALA A 19 -11.58 -2.70 -11.31
C ALA A 19 -10.76 -3.74 -10.54
N GLN A 20 -10.03 -4.59 -11.26
CA GLN A 20 -9.28 -5.67 -10.63
C GLN A 20 -8.18 -5.02 -9.80
N LEU A 21 -8.31 -5.11 -8.48
CA LEU A 21 -7.30 -4.61 -7.56
C LEU A 21 -6.12 -5.57 -7.59
N GLU A 22 -4.94 -5.01 -7.76
CA GLU A 22 -3.67 -5.70 -7.87
C GLU A 22 -2.71 -5.15 -6.80
N CYS A 23 -1.75 -5.99 -6.42
CA CYS A 23 -0.70 -5.65 -5.47
C CYS A 23 0.69 -5.82 -6.11
N PRO A 24 1.71 -5.07 -5.64
CA PRO A 24 3.09 -5.33 -6.04
C PRO A 24 3.49 -6.78 -5.74
N GLY A 25 4.47 -7.30 -6.48
CA GLY A 25 5.01 -8.64 -6.26
C GLY A 25 5.42 -8.86 -4.80
N GLY A 26 5.00 -10.00 -4.23
CA GLY A 26 5.29 -10.36 -2.84
C GLY A 26 4.37 -9.74 -1.79
N PHE A 27 3.41 -8.89 -2.18
CA PHE A 27 2.37 -8.40 -1.28
C PHE A 27 1.09 -9.25 -1.37
N SER A 28 0.40 -9.40 -0.26
CA SER A 28 -0.91 -10.03 -0.17
C SER A 28 -2.03 -8.99 -0.23
N LEU A 29 -3.03 -9.19 -1.08
CA LEU A 29 -4.19 -8.31 -1.19
C LEU A 29 -5.21 -8.63 -0.09
N PHE A 30 -5.68 -7.60 0.61
CA PHE A 30 -6.85 -7.66 1.47
C PHE A 30 -7.63 -6.35 1.34
N GLU A 31 -8.91 -6.47 0.96
CA GLU A 31 -9.77 -5.34 0.59
C GLU A 31 -9.11 -4.42 -0.47
N SER A 32 -8.80 -3.17 -0.10
CA SER A 32 -8.20 -2.15 -0.95
C SER A 32 -6.73 -1.85 -0.60
N TYR A 33 -6.08 -2.77 0.12
CA TYR A 33 -4.71 -2.62 0.58
C TYR A 33 -3.86 -3.86 0.31
N CYS A 34 -2.57 -3.61 0.19
CA CYS A 34 -1.53 -4.60 -0.05
C CYS A 34 -0.63 -4.69 1.17
N TYR A 35 -0.31 -5.91 1.59
CA TYR A 35 0.45 -6.18 2.81
C TYR A 35 1.70 -7.00 2.52
N PHE A 36 2.85 -6.57 3.04
CA PHE A 36 4.12 -7.30 2.93
C PHE A 36 4.67 -7.65 4.31
N ILE A 37 5.04 -8.92 4.50
CA ILE A 37 5.64 -9.40 5.75
C ILE A 37 7.16 -9.40 5.62
N GLY A 38 7.81 -8.54 6.41
CA GLY A 38 9.25 -8.44 6.50
C GLY A 38 9.92 -9.62 7.19
N LYS A 39 11.24 -9.75 6.98
CA LYS A 39 12.07 -10.71 7.74
C LYS A 39 12.20 -10.26 9.19
N ALA A 40 12.54 -11.19 10.07
CA ALA A 40 12.80 -10.87 11.47
C ALA A 40 14.17 -10.22 11.65
N GLY A 41 14.36 -9.49 12.76
CA GLY A 41 15.67 -8.94 13.16
C GLY A 41 15.87 -7.46 12.86
N TYR A 42 14.81 -6.75 12.46
CA TYR A 42 14.83 -5.31 12.20
C TYR A 42 14.27 -4.55 13.40
N ASP A 43 14.91 -3.45 13.78
CA ASP A 43 14.33 -2.49 14.71
C ASP A 43 13.17 -1.71 14.05
N PHE A 44 12.48 -0.84 14.79
CA PHE A 44 11.35 -0.07 14.23
C PHE A 44 11.76 0.84 13.06
N TYR A 45 12.93 1.49 13.16
CA TYR A 45 13.39 2.44 12.17
C TYR A 45 13.85 1.73 10.90
N GLU A 46 14.60 0.64 11.04
CA GLU A 46 15.02 -0.22 9.94
C GLU A 46 13.81 -0.85 9.25
N SER A 47 12.83 -1.34 10.02
CA SER A 47 11.57 -1.88 9.50
C SER A 47 10.82 -0.85 8.66
N ARG A 48 10.78 0.41 9.10
CA ARG A 48 10.15 1.49 8.35
C ARG A 48 10.92 1.85 7.10
N ASP A 49 12.25 1.93 7.17
CA ASP A 49 13.11 2.19 6.01
C ASP A 49 12.91 1.10 4.93
N GLU A 50 12.76 -0.16 5.34
CA GLU A 50 12.40 -1.26 4.43
C GLU A 50 11.02 -1.11 3.80
N CYS A 51 10.02 -0.63 4.54
CA CYS A 51 8.72 -0.32 3.95
C CYS A 51 8.79 0.88 2.98
N ASP A 52 9.56 1.91 3.32
CA ASP A 52 9.74 3.10 2.49
C ASP A 52 10.45 2.74 1.16
N LYS A 53 11.49 1.88 1.20
CA LYS A 53 12.15 1.33 -0.01
C LYS A 53 11.18 0.57 -0.92
N ARG A 54 10.10 0.04 -0.36
CA ARG A 54 9.03 -0.68 -1.07
C ARG A 54 7.85 0.22 -1.44
N HIS A 55 8.01 1.54 -1.32
CA HIS A 55 6.97 2.53 -1.61
C HIS A 55 5.68 2.30 -0.81
N SER A 56 5.87 1.82 0.40
CA SER A 56 4.83 1.47 1.35
C SER A 56 5.18 2.07 2.70
N ASP A 57 4.43 1.72 3.73
CA ASP A 57 4.71 2.19 5.08
C ASP A 57 4.40 1.11 6.10
N LEU A 58 4.88 1.27 7.34
CA LEU A 58 4.44 0.37 8.41
C LEU A 58 2.92 0.40 8.54
N VAL A 59 2.33 -0.80 8.69
CA VAL A 59 0.88 -0.99 8.73
C VAL A 59 0.23 -0.20 9.86
N THR A 60 -0.92 0.43 9.58
CA THR A 60 -1.87 0.89 10.61
C THR A 60 -3.06 -0.06 10.61
N ILE A 61 -3.38 -0.63 11.76
CA ILE A 61 -4.55 -1.50 11.91
C ILE A 61 -5.79 -0.65 12.18
N SER A 62 -6.70 -0.65 11.21
CA SER A 62 -7.89 0.20 11.19
C SER A 62 -9.20 -0.55 11.46
N SER A 63 -9.20 -1.88 11.37
CA SER A 63 -10.37 -2.72 11.64
C SER A 63 -9.99 -4.05 12.32
N THR A 64 -11.00 -4.75 12.83
CA THR A 64 -10.82 -6.08 13.41
C THR A 64 -10.53 -7.11 12.32
N GLU A 65 -11.17 -6.98 11.16
CA GLU A 65 -11.01 -7.84 10.00
C GLU A 65 -9.58 -7.74 9.45
N GLU A 66 -9.01 -6.53 9.38
CA GLU A 66 -7.62 -6.31 9.02
C GLU A 66 -6.67 -6.98 10.02
N ARG A 67 -6.98 -6.94 11.32
CA ARG A 67 -6.20 -7.62 12.34
C ARG A 67 -6.21 -9.13 12.13
N GLU A 68 -7.38 -9.73 11.95
CA GLU A 68 -7.55 -11.17 11.75
C GLU A 68 -6.87 -11.64 10.45
N PHE A 69 -6.93 -10.84 9.39
CA PHE A 69 -6.15 -11.09 8.18
C PHE A 69 -4.64 -11.18 8.47
N LEU A 70 -4.07 -10.22 9.21
CA LEU A 70 -2.66 -10.28 9.59
C LEU A 70 -2.33 -11.47 10.50
N LYS A 71 -3.23 -11.83 11.44
CA LYS A 71 -3.07 -13.05 12.25
C LYS A 71 -2.95 -14.28 11.35
N SER A 72 -3.77 -14.36 10.30
CA SER A 72 -3.74 -15.49 9.35
C SER A 72 -2.40 -15.58 8.60
N LEU A 73 -1.81 -14.44 8.21
CA LEU A 73 -0.51 -14.39 7.52
C LEU A 73 0.68 -14.76 8.42
N LEU A 74 0.53 -14.59 9.73
CA LEU A 74 1.60 -14.74 10.73
C LEU A 74 1.40 -15.96 11.65
N LYS A 75 0.40 -16.79 11.37
CA LYS A 75 -0.02 -17.91 12.24
C LYS A 75 1.14 -18.87 12.52
N ASP A 76 1.79 -19.35 11.45
CA ASP A 76 2.88 -20.34 11.52
C ASP A 76 4.27 -19.69 11.69
N ASP A 77 4.31 -18.38 11.92
CA ASP A 77 5.57 -17.64 12.04
C ASP A 77 6.21 -17.78 13.42
N ALA A 78 7.54 -17.89 13.47
CA ALA A 78 8.29 -17.93 14.73
C ALA A 78 8.45 -16.54 15.40
N ALA A 79 8.03 -15.45 14.76
CA ALA A 79 8.14 -14.10 15.29
C ALA A 79 7.36 -13.91 16.59
N LYS A 80 7.95 -13.14 17.51
CA LYS A 80 7.34 -12.76 18.79
C LYS A 80 6.27 -11.68 18.63
N GLY A 81 6.31 -10.97 17.51
CA GLY A 81 5.40 -9.89 17.18
C GLY A 81 5.86 -9.16 15.92
N VAL A 82 5.10 -8.13 15.54
CA VAL A 82 5.41 -7.29 14.37
C VAL A 82 5.40 -5.81 14.72
N TRP A 83 6.32 -5.05 14.13
CA TRP A 83 6.30 -3.60 14.13
C TRP A 83 5.13 -3.06 13.31
N ILE A 84 4.43 -2.08 13.87
CA ILE A 84 3.33 -1.36 13.22
C ILE A 84 3.48 0.14 13.38
N ARG A 85 2.78 0.91 12.57
CA ARG A 85 2.63 2.35 12.77
C ARG A 85 1.58 2.63 13.86
N ALA A 86 1.90 3.58 14.74
CA ALA A 86 0.94 4.12 15.71
C ALA A 86 -0.19 4.89 15.00
N ASP A 87 -1.43 4.61 15.37
CA ASP A 87 -2.64 5.09 14.67
C ASP A 87 -2.99 6.56 15.00
N ARG A 88 -2.49 7.13 16.11
CA ARG A 88 -2.70 8.54 16.45
C ARG A 88 -1.48 9.21 17.06
N VAL A 89 -1.16 10.38 16.51
CA VAL A 89 -0.39 11.45 17.12
C VAL A 89 -1.27 12.10 18.19
N GLY A 90 -1.39 11.49 19.36
CA GLY A 90 -2.11 12.08 20.49
C GLY A 90 -1.27 13.19 21.10
N ARG A 91 -1.57 14.47 20.81
CA ARG A 91 -1.03 15.71 21.43
C ARG A 91 0.49 15.86 21.65
N ASP A 92 1.30 14.86 21.33
CA ASP A 92 2.74 14.93 21.18
C ASP A 92 3.04 14.78 19.71
N ARG A 93 3.90 15.68 19.22
CA ARG A 93 4.24 15.90 17.81
C ARG A 93 4.36 14.58 17.04
N PRO A 94 3.87 14.49 15.78
CA PRO A 94 4.16 13.33 14.94
C PRO A 94 5.66 13.12 15.01
N ILE A 95 6.13 11.90 15.35
CA ILE A 95 7.57 11.61 15.33
C ILE A 95 8.04 12.09 13.95
N PRO A 96 8.88 13.13 13.85
CA PRO A 96 9.30 13.66 12.57
C PRO A 96 10.32 12.67 12.03
N LEU A 97 9.81 11.59 11.46
CA LEU A 97 10.62 10.47 11.03
C LEU A 97 11.30 10.85 9.70
N ARG A 98 12.36 11.66 9.78
CA ARG A 98 13.23 11.93 8.63
C ARG A 98 14.12 10.70 8.40
N LEU A 99 14.24 10.32 7.13
CA LEU A 99 15.15 9.28 6.65
C LEU A 99 16.53 9.46 7.31
N GLY A 100 17.02 8.44 7.99
CA GLY A 100 18.40 8.37 8.49
C GLY A 100 18.77 9.20 9.73
N LEU A 101 17.86 9.96 10.37
CA LEU A 101 18.21 10.83 11.51
C LEU A 101 17.59 10.43 12.87
N ASN A 102 16.86 9.32 12.94
CA ASN A 102 16.03 8.98 14.12
C ASN A 102 16.71 8.05 15.13
N LYS A 103 17.94 7.59 14.88
CA LYS A 103 18.75 6.94 15.92
C LYS A 103 19.11 8.01 16.96
N GLY A 104 18.34 8.06 18.05
CA GLY A 104 18.49 9.07 19.12
C GLY A 104 17.25 9.92 19.42
N LEU A 105 16.04 9.49 19.04
CA LEU A 105 14.82 10.05 19.61
C LEU A 105 14.85 9.94 21.15
N SER A 106 14.18 10.87 21.84
CA SER A 106 14.12 10.93 23.31
C SER A 106 13.88 9.52 23.89
N PRO A 107 14.55 9.12 24.99
CA PRO A 107 14.38 7.81 25.61
C PRO A 107 12.92 7.48 26.00
N ASP A 108 12.04 8.49 26.03
CA ASP A 108 10.61 8.34 26.31
C ASP A 108 9.77 7.91 25.09
N VAL A 109 10.34 7.94 23.88
CA VAL A 109 9.60 7.57 22.67
C VAL A 109 9.49 6.05 22.56
N LYS A 110 8.29 5.54 22.78
CA LYS A 110 7.96 4.12 22.58
C LYS A 110 7.29 3.91 21.22
N CYS A 111 7.68 2.85 20.54
CA CYS A 111 7.10 2.40 19.28
C CYS A 111 6.03 1.32 19.51
N GLU A 112 5.15 1.09 18.53
CA GLU A 112 4.04 0.15 18.64
C GLU A 112 4.29 -1.16 17.91
N THR A 113 3.79 -2.24 18.50
CA THR A 113 3.88 -3.60 17.98
C THR A 113 2.55 -4.32 18.11
N LEU A 114 2.30 -5.33 17.28
CA LEU A 114 1.33 -6.38 17.60
C LEU A 114 2.08 -7.55 18.23
N SER A 115 1.65 -7.98 19.40
CA SER A 115 2.38 -8.95 20.24
C SER A 115 1.75 -10.34 20.14
N LYS A 116 2.46 -11.33 19.59
CA LYS A 116 1.91 -12.69 19.43
C LYS A 116 1.52 -13.31 20.78
N ARG A 117 2.27 -13.02 21.84
CA ARG A 117 1.97 -13.47 23.22
C ARG A 117 0.71 -12.84 23.82
N ARG A 118 0.24 -11.71 23.27
CA ARG A 118 -0.98 -11.01 23.71
C ARG A 118 -2.08 -11.13 22.67
N ASP A 119 -2.16 -12.27 21.97
CA ASP A 119 -3.11 -12.51 20.88
C ASP A 119 -3.14 -11.37 19.83
N TRP A 120 -1.94 -10.92 19.45
CA TRP A 120 -1.73 -9.81 18.50
C TRP A 120 -2.36 -8.48 18.91
N GLU A 121 -2.51 -8.24 20.21
CA GLU A 121 -2.86 -6.93 20.74
C GLU A 121 -1.70 -5.94 20.67
N ARG A 122 -2.04 -4.65 20.68
CA ARG A 122 -1.05 -3.55 20.63
C ARG A 122 -0.20 -3.52 21.89
N GLU A 123 1.11 -3.40 21.72
CA GLU A 123 2.08 -3.28 22.80
C GLU A 123 3.12 -2.21 22.47
N LYS A 124 3.40 -1.31 23.43
CA LYS A 124 4.47 -0.31 23.31
C LYS A 124 5.81 -0.93 23.68
N LYS A 125 6.85 -0.67 22.89
CA LYS A 125 8.21 -1.15 23.10
C LYS A 125 9.26 -0.09 22.76
N ASP A 126 10.47 -0.28 23.25
CA ASP A 126 11.63 0.49 22.81
C ASP A 126 11.87 0.28 21.31
N CYS A 127 12.08 1.38 20.60
CA CYS A 127 12.12 1.40 19.13
C CYS A 127 13.35 0.71 18.54
N ASP A 128 14.41 0.51 19.32
CA ASP A 128 15.69 -0.11 18.95
C ASP A 128 15.73 -1.64 19.18
N VAL A 129 14.64 -2.23 19.66
CA VAL A 129 14.56 -3.68 19.89
C VAL A 129 14.42 -4.43 18.54
N SER A 130 15.39 -5.26 18.19
CA SER A 130 15.36 -6.04 16.94
C SER A 130 15.05 -7.53 17.13
N ASN A 131 15.30 -8.08 18.34
CA ASN A 131 15.34 -9.52 18.56
C ASN A 131 13.97 -10.23 18.45
N GLY A 132 13.77 -10.93 17.34
CA GLY A 132 12.61 -11.79 17.08
C GLY A 132 11.35 -11.03 16.67
N MET A 133 11.49 -9.77 16.26
CA MET A 133 10.40 -8.95 15.72
C MET A 133 10.47 -8.96 14.19
N LYS A 134 9.32 -9.14 13.55
CA LYS A 134 9.10 -8.88 12.12
C LYS A 134 8.48 -7.51 11.94
N PHE A 135 8.16 -7.14 10.71
CA PHE A 135 7.41 -5.93 10.40
C PHE A 135 6.38 -6.19 9.30
N VAL A 136 5.35 -5.35 9.24
CA VAL A 136 4.32 -5.43 8.20
C VAL A 136 4.24 -4.10 7.50
N CYS A 137 4.43 -4.11 6.19
CA CYS A 137 4.20 -2.94 5.36
C CYS A 137 2.78 -2.96 4.78
N LYS A 138 2.16 -1.78 4.66
CA LYS A 138 0.86 -1.54 4.05
C LYS A 138 0.99 -0.46 2.99
N THR A 139 0.39 -0.70 1.83
CA THR A 139 0.16 0.31 0.78
C THR A 139 -1.21 0.11 0.17
N ARG A 140 -1.72 1.07 -0.59
CA ARG A 140 -2.99 0.88 -1.32
C ARG A 140 -2.79 -0.14 -2.44
N SER A 141 -3.83 -0.91 -2.75
CA SER A 141 -3.86 -1.64 -4.00
C SER A 141 -4.05 -0.68 -5.17
N PHE A 142 -3.69 -1.14 -6.37
CA PHE A 142 -3.87 -0.38 -7.58
C PHE A 142 -4.82 -1.10 -8.53
N ALA A 143 -5.53 -0.33 -9.33
CA ALA A 143 -6.31 -0.85 -10.46
C ALA A 143 -5.53 -0.65 -11.75
N ARG A 144 -5.81 -1.47 -12.76
CA ARG A 144 -5.25 -1.33 -14.10
C ARG A 144 -6.35 -0.98 -15.10
N THR A 145 -6.08 -0.05 -16.01
CA THR A 145 -6.96 0.25 -17.16
C THR A 145 -6.25 -0.08 -18.46
N CYS A 146 -6.93 -0.73 -19.40
CA CYS A 146 -6.31 -1.21 -20.62
C CYS A 146 -7.01 -0.69 -21.89
N THR A 147 -6.19 -0.36 -22.89
CA THR A 147 -6.59 -0.33 -24.29
C THR A 147 -6.39 -1.72 -24.91
N ARG A 148 -6.69 -1.88 -26.21
CA ARG A 148 -6.41 -3.15 -26.93
C ARG A 148 -4.92 -3.53 -26.93
N ARG A 149 -4.00 -2.56 -26.75
CA ARG A 149 -2.55 -2.76 -26.95
C ARG A 149 -1.69 -2.35 -25.76
N THR A 150 -2.24 -1.58 -24.83
CA THR A 150 -1.45 -1.00 -23.73
C THR A 150 -2.31 -0.96 -22.48
N CYS A 151 -1.74 -1.31 -21.35
CA CYS A 151 -2.33 -1.12 -20.05
C CYS A 151 -1.64 0.02 -19.30
N PHE A 152 -2.38 0.66 -18.40
CA PHE A 152 -1.93 1.76 -17.56
C PHE A 152 -2.36 1.52 -16.12
N THR A 153 -1.45 1.78 -15.19
CA THR A 153 -1.68 1.59 -13.76
C THR A 153 -1.12 2.78 -13.01
N LEU A 154 -1.88 3.34 -12.07
CA LEU A 154 -1.37 4.36 -11.16
C LEU A 154 -0.71 3.66 -9.96
N LEU A 155 0.59 3.87 -9.78
CA LEU A 155 1.31 3.28 -8.65
C LEU A 155 1.07 4.12 -7.39
N PRO A 156 0.51 3.54 -6.32
CA PRO A 156 0.31 4.21 -5.05
C PRO A 156 1.66 4.36 -4.32
N GLY A 157 1.87 5.49 -3.66
CA GLY A 157 3.08 5.74 -2.87
C GLY A 157 3.87 6.98 -3.32
N ARG A 158 4.92 7.29 -2.56
CA ARG A 158 5.84 8.40 -2.84
C ARG A 158 7.01 7.89 -3.66
N TYR A 159 7.12 8.32 -4.91
CA TYR A 159 8.21 7.92 -5.79
C TYR A 159 9.07 9.14 -6.14
N TYR A 160 10.35 9.13 -5.76
CA TYR A 160 11.30 10.11 -6.30
C TYR A 160 11.36 10.00 -7.81
N GLN A 161 11.40 11.13 -8.53
CA GLN A 161 11.41 11.13 -10.00
C GLN A 161 12.49 10.20 -10.56
N SER A 162 13.67 10.16 -9.93
CA SER A 162 14.84 9.36 -10.29
C SER A 162 14.64 7.83 -10.28
N ILE A 163 13.73 7.28 -9.47
CA ILE A 163 13.56 5.81 -9.33
C ILE A 163 12.30 5.26 -10.00
N GLY A 164 11.52 6.11 -10.68
CA GLY A 164 10.23 5.68 -11.23
C GLY A 164 10.30 4.66 -12.33
N GLN A 165 11.29 4.80 -13.21
CA GLN A 165 11.47 3.87 -14.30
C GLN A 165 11.86 2.49 -13.76
N MET A 166 12.81 2.43 -12.82
CA MET A 166 13.22 1.19 -12.15
C MET A 166 12.03 0.49 -11.47
N THR A 167 11.21 1.22 -10.69
CA THR A 167 9.98 0.65 -10.11
C THR A 167 9.04 0.10 -11.18
N CYS A 168 8.86 0.83 -12.29
CA CYS A 168 7.97 0.39 -13.35
C CYS A 168 8.50 -0.88 -14.04
N GLU A 169 9.81 -1.01 -14.20
CA GLU A 169 10.49 -2.18 -14.73
C GLU A 169 10.35 -3.39 -13.81
N ASP A 170 10.51 -3.22 -12.49
CA ASP A 170 10.30 -4.27 -11.49
C ASP A 170 8.86 -4.82 -11.51
N LEU A 171 7.90 -4.00 -11.93
CA LEU A 171 6.49 -4.37 -12.11
C LEU A 171 6.17 -4.89 -13.53
N GLY A 172 7.19 -5.14 -14.35
CA GLY A 172 7.05 -5.70 -15.69
C GLY A 172 6.62 -4.70 -16.77
N GLY A 173 6.84 -3.40 -16.56
CA GLY A 173 6.48 -2.34 -17.50
C GLY A 173 7.49 -1.21 -17.58
N SER A 174 7.01 -0.01 -17.89
CA SER A 174 7.82 1.21 -18.00
C SER A 174 7.01 2.43 -17.61
N LEU A 175 7.67 3.56 -17.35
CA LEU A 175 6.95 4.80 -17.14
C LEU A 175 6.07 5.11 -18.36
N ALA A 176 4.83 5.53 -18.12
CA ALA A 176 3.83 5.64 -19.16
C ALA A 176 4.23 6.63 -20.26
N SER A 177 4.24 6.13 -21.50
CA SER A 177 4.37 6.93 -22.71
C SER A 177 3.01 6.95 -23.41
N ILE A 178 2.27 8.06 -23.26
CA ILE A 178 0.95 8.22 -23.88
C ILE A 178 1.16 8.70 -25.32
N ARG A 179 0.84 7.85 -26.29
CA ARG A 179 1.16 8.06 -27.72
C ARG A 179 -0.06 8.26 -28.60
N SER A 180 -1.27 8.12 -28.06
CA SER A 180 -2.50 8.29 -28.85
C SER A 180 -3.59 9.06 -28.11
N LYS A 181 -4.48 9.70 -28.89
CA LYS A 181 -5.69 10.35 -28.34
C LYS A 181 -6.57 9.38 -27.55
N ARG A 182 -6.61 8.10 -27.96
CA ARG A 182 -7.35 7.04 -27.28
C ARG A 182 -6.74 6.73 -25.91
N GLU A 183 -5.42 6.56 -25.84
CA GLU A 183 -4.72 6.37 -24.57
C GLU A 183 -4.90 7.58 -23.64
N SER A 184 -4.76 8.79 -24.17
CA SER A 184 -4.96 10.01 -23.37
C SER A 184 -6.37 10.09 -22.76
N LYS A 185 -7.41 9.69 -23.53
CA LYS A 185 -8.78 9.64 -23.02
C LYS A 185 -8.93 8.63 -21.87
N VAL A 186 -8.47 7.40 -22.07
CA VAL A 186 -8.57 6.32 -21.08
C VAL A 186 -7.80 6.66 -19.80
N VAL A 187 -6.59 7.21 -19.93
CA VAL A 187 -5.78 7.64 -18.78
C VAL A 187 -6.48 8.76 -18.00
N LYS A 188 -7.06 9.76 -18.67
CA LYS A 188 -7.79 10.85 -18.00
C LYS A 188 -9.01 10.33 -17.23
N GLU A 189 -9.82 9.49 -17.86
CA GLU A 189 -11.00 8.89 -17.21
C GLU A 189 -10.59 8.06 -15.98
N TYR A 190 -9.49 7.31 -16.08
CA TYR A 190 -8.95 6.53 -14.97
C TYR A 190 -8.42 7.42 -13.82
N LEU A 191 -7.68 8.49 -14.12
CA LEU A 191 -7.22 9.44 -13.10
C LEU A 191 -8.40 10.15 -12.39
N ASP A 192 -9.46 10.48 -13.14
CA ASP A 192 -10.68 11.06 -12.58
C ASP A 192 -11.42 10.07 -11.66
N GLN A 193 -11.40 8.77 -11.96
CA GLN A 193 -11.96 7.74 -11.09
C GLN A 193 -11.14 7.59 -9.81
N VAL A 194 -9.81 7.51 -9.93
CA VAL A 194 -8.92 7.32 -8.76
C VAL A 194 -9.00 8.51 -7.81
N SER A 195 -9.00 9.75 -8.32
CA SER A 195 -9.13 10.96 -7.50
C SER A 195 -10.44 11.03 -6.70
N ARG A 196 -11.53 10.41 -7.19
CA ARG A 196 -12.81 10.33 -6.46
C ARG A 196 -12.81 9.25 -5.36
N LEU A 197 -11.95 8.24 -5.47
CA LEU A 197 -11.83 7.14 -4.52
C LEU A 197 -10.83 7.43 -3.38
N GLU A 198 -10.03 8.50 -3.51
CA GLU A 198 -9.15 8.95 -2.43
C GLU A 198 -9.97 9.54 -1.27
N ASN A 199 -9.99 8.82 -0.13
CA ASN A 199 -10.72 9.23 1.07
C ASN A 199 -9.99 10.39 1.79
N PRO A 200 -10.63 11.56 2.01
CA PRO A 200 -9.99 12.77 2.56
C PRO A 200 -9.42 12.61 3.98
N THR A 201 -9.87 11.63 4.76
CA THR A 201 -9.38 11.35 6.12
C THR A 201 -7.96 10.80 6.18
N TYR A 202 -7.41 10.31 5.06
CA TYR A 202 -6.04 9.78 4.98
C TYR A 202 -5.09 10.71 4.21
N GLN A 203 -5.43 11.99 4.09
CA GLN A 203 -4.51 13.01 3.60
C GLN A 203 -3.42 13.26 4.66
N GLN A 204 -2.32 12.49 4.61
CA GLN A 204 -1.05 13.16 4.87
C GLN A 204 -0.96 14.28 3.83
N ARG A 205 -0.79 15.53 4.29
CA ARG A 205 -0.72 16.73 3.41
C ARG A 205 0.05 16.34 2.14
N PRO A 206 -0.54 16.52 0.94
CA PRO A 206 0.20 16.27 -0.29
C PRO A 206 1.43 17.17 -0.24
N ASP A 207 2.59 16.55 -0.01
CA ASP A 207 3.84 17.21 -0.28
C ASP A 207 3.77 17.58 -1.77
N LYS A 208 4.04 18.83 -2.12
CA LYS A 208 3.97 19.31 -3.51
C LYS A 208 4.92 18.51 -4.44
N ASN A 209 5.80 17.70 -3.86
CA ASN A 209 6.71 16.78 -4.55
C ASN A 209 6.24 15.31 -4.64
N ASN A 210 5.12 14.93 -4.01
CA ASN A 210 4.55 13.59 -4.13
C ASN A 210 3.78 13.43 -5.44
N ARG A 211 4.44 12.94 -6.48
CA ARG A 211 3.79 12.59 -7.74
C ARG A 211 3.61 11.08 -7.83
N TYR A 212 2.36 10.62 -7.78
CA TYR A 212 2.02 9.28 -8.27
C TYR A 212 2.58 9.08 -9.67
N LYS A 213 3.02 7.86 -9.98
CA LYS A 213 3.57 7.54 -11.30
C LYS A 213 2.64 6.63 -12.06
N LEU A 214 2.55 6.86 -13.36
CA LEU A 214 1.77 6.06 -14.27
C LEU A 214 2.70 5.01 -14.90
N LEU A 215 2.45 3.75 -14.60
CA LEU A 215 3.07 2.59 -15.22
C LEU A 215 2.34 2.29 -16.54
N THR A 216 3.07 1.88 -17.58
CA THR A 216 2.51 1.28 -18.79
C THR A 216 3.11 -0.10 -19.06
N THR A 217 2.26 -1.03 -19.49
CA THR A 217 2.63 -2.40 -19.83
C THR A 217 1.99 -2.83 -21.15
N LEU A 218 2.57 -3.84 -21.80
CA LEU A 218 1.93 -4.56 -22.90
C LEU A 218 0.89 -5.56 -22.33
N PRO A 219 -0.06 -6.06 -23.16
CA PRO A 219 -1.15 -6.94 -22.72
C PRO A 219 -0.65 -8.26 -22.13
#